data_AF-A0A7W0X2P0-F1
#
_entry.id   AF-A0A7W0X2P0-F1
#
_cell.length_a   1.000
_cell.length_b   1.000
_cell.length_c   1.000
_cell.angle_alpha   90.00
_cell.angle_beta   90.00
_cell.angle_gamma   90.00
#
_symmetry.space_group_name_H-M   'P 1'
#
loop_
_entity.id
_entity.type
_entity.pdbx_description
1 polymer ?
#
loop_
_entity_poly.entity_id
_entity_poly.type
_entity_poly.pdbx_seq_one_letter_code
_entity_poly.pdbx_strand_id
1 'polypeptide(L)'
;GEEPEPRVPADLRTALAAAPKARALWSDITPIARRDWIHWIASAKRPETRARRIDNACAMLTAGKRRVCCFDRSGFYSKKLQLF
;
A
#
# COMPACT_ATOMS: atom_id res chain seq x y z
N GLY A 1 15.64 -21.44 -11.89
CA GLY A 1 15.45 -19.98 -11.92
C GLY A 1 13.97 -19.74 -11.93
N GLU A 2 13.41 -19.42 -10.79
CA GLU A 2 12.01 -19.02 -10.69
C GLU A 2 12.06 -17.57 -10.26
N GLU A 3 11.90 -16.67 -11.23
CA GLU A 3 11.68 -15.26 -10.98
C GLU A 3 10.16 -15.14 -10.75
N PRO A 4 9.68 -15.18 -9.49
CA PRO A 4 8.25 -15.29 -9.27
C PRO A 4 7.60 -13.97 -9.68
N GLU A 5 6.49 -14.05 -10.42
CA GLU A 5 5.58 -12.92 -10.66
C GLU A 5 5.52 -12.04 -9.42
N PRO A 6 5.56 -10.69 -9.52
CA PRO A 6 5.50 -9.82 -8.35
C PRO A 6 4.14 -10.00 -7.65
N ARG A 7 4.05 -11.07 -6.85
CA ARG A 7 2.90 -11.49 -6.06
C ARG A 7 2.62 -10.35 -5.12
N VAL A 8 1.34 -10.00 -5.00
CA VAL A 8 0.84 -9.16 -3.92
C VAL A 8 1.55 -9.64 -2.64
N PRO A 9 2.37 -8.78 -1.99
CA PRO A 9 3.19 -9.24 -0.88
C PRO A 9 2.28 -9.86 0.18
N ALA A 10 2.70 -10.99 0.75
CA ALA A 10 1.88 -11.75 1.69
C ALA A 10 1.35 -10.84 2.82
N ASP A 11 2.18 -9.90 3.27
CA ASP A 11 1.84 -8.87 4.22
C ASP A 11 0.65 -8.00 3.78
N LEU A 12 0.62 -7.54 2.52
CA LEU A 12 -0.49 -6.76 1.96
C LEU A 12 -1.75 -7.62 1.85
N ARG A 13 -1.62 -8.89 1.44
CA ARG A 13 -2.76 -9.81 1.36
C ARG A 13 -3.39 -10.04 2.74
N THR A 14 -2.56 -10.23 3.77
CA THR A 14 -3.01 -10.38 5.15
C THR A 14 -3.71 -9.12 5.66
N ALA A 15 -3.15 -7.94 5.39
CA ALA A 15 -3.78 -6.67 5.76
C ALA A 15 -5.12 -6.44 5.06
N LEU A 16 -5.22 -6.76 3.76
CA LEU A 16 -6.49 -6.71 3.03
C LEU A 16 -7.49 -7.76 3.55
N ALA A 17 -7.03 -8.93 3.97
CA ALA A 17 -7.89 -9.94 4.58
C ALA A 17 -8.48 -9.47 5.92
N ALA A 18 -7.70 -8.72 6.72
CA ALA A 18 -8.16 -8.12 7.97
C ALA A 18 -9.14 -6.95 7.76
N ALA A 19 -9.19 -6.35 6.56
CA ALA A 19 -10.05 -5.21 6.25
C ALA A 19 -10.94 -5.47 5.02
N PRO A 20 -12.16 -5.98 5.22
CA PRO A 20 -13.06 -6.32 4.11
C PRO A 20 -13.41 -5.12 3.23
N LYS A 21 -13.51 -3.91 3.79
CA LYS A 21 -13.73 -2.66 3.03
C LYS A 21 -12.56 -2.35 2.09
N ALA A 22 -11.33 -2.41 2.60
CA ALA A 22 -10.13 -2.21 1.78
C ALA A 22 -10.03 -3.27 0.68
N ARG A 23 -10.35 -4.53 0.99
CA ARG A 23 -10.38 -5.64 0.01
C ARG A 23 -11.42 -5.43 -1.09
N ALA A 24 -12.62 -4.97 -0.74
CA ALA A 24 -13.65 -4.66 -1.72
C ALA A 24 -13.18 -3.55 -2.68
N LEU A 25 -12.61 -2.47 -2.15
CA LEU A 25 -12.06 -1.41 -2.99
C LEU A 25 -10.85 -1.91 -3.80
N TRP A 26 -9.99 -2.74 -3.22
CA TRP A 26 -8.85 -3.33 -3.92
C TRP A 26 -9.28 -4.16 -5.14
N SER A 27 -10.38 -4.91 -5.03
CA SER A 27 -10.98 -5.64 -6.14
C SER A 27 -11.65 -4.71 -7.16
N ASP A 28 -12.25 -3.61 -6.71
CA ASP A 28 -12.90 -2.58 -7.55
C ASP A 28 -11.91 -1.75 -8.39
N ILE A 29 -10.73 -1.44 -7.84
CA ILE A 29 -9.73 -0.62 -8.55
C ILE A 29 -9.08 -1.36 -9.72
N THR A 30 -8.58 -0.57 -10.67
CA THR A 30 -7.89 -1.06 -11.86
C THR A 30 -6.57 -1.76 -11.51
N PRO A 31 -6.10 -2.71 -12.34
CA PRO A 31 -4.82 -3.38 -12.14
C PRO A 31 -3.63 -2.41 -12.11
N ILE A 32 -3.74 -1.26 -12.79
CA ILE A 32 -2.73 -0.18 -12.76
C ILE A 32 -2.64 0.40 -11.33
N ALA A 33 -3.78 0.72 -10.71
CA ALA A 33 -3.78 1.25 -9.34
C ALA A 33 -3.22 0.23 -8.34
N ARG A 34 -3.52 -1.07 -8.50
CA ARG A 34 -2.92 -2.12 -7.67
C ARG A 34 -1.39 -2.15 -7.81
N ARG A 35 -0.88 -2.01 -9.04
CA ARG A 35 0.57 -1.92 -9.31
C ARG A 35 1.20 -0.71 -8.62
N ASP A 36 0.57 0.46 -8.66
CA ASP A 36 1.02 1.67 -7.94
C ASP A 36 1.12 1.42 -6.42
N TRP A 37 0.09 0.81 -5.82
CA TRP A 37 0.12 0.44 -4.40
C TRP A 37 1.24 -0.55 -4.06
N ILE A 38 1.43 -1.58 -4.88
CA ILE A 38 2.49 -2.57 -4.70
C ILE A 38 3.87 -1.89 -4.82
N HIS A 39 4.07 -1.03 -5.82
CA HIS A 39 5.33 -0.32 -6.02
C HIS A 39 5.61 0.64 -4.85
N TRP A 40 4.60 1.35 -4.37
CA TRP A 40 4.72 2.21 -3.20
C TRP A 40 5.10 1.41 -1.95
N ILE A 41 4.51 0.25 -1.72
CA ILE A 41 4.86 -0.60 -0.57
C ILE A 41 6.26 -1.22 -0.75
N ALA A 42 6.60 -1.68 -1.95
CA ALA A 42 7.89 -2.29 -2.29
C ALA A 42 9.05 -1.28 -2.27
N SER A 43 8.78 0.00 -2.50
CA SER A 43 9.75 1.10 -2.40
C SER A 43 10.30 1.28 -0.97
N ALA A 44 9.61 0.77 0.07
CA ALA A 44 10.11 0.83 1.43
C ALA A 44 11.24 -0.20 1.66
N LYS A 45 12.49 0.28 1.69
CA LYS A 45 13.68 -0.55 1.94
C LYS A 45 13.75 -1.13 3.36
N ARG A 46 13.09 -0.50 4.34
CA ARG A 46 13.07 -0.94 5.74
C ARG A 46 11.80 -1.74 6.03
N PRO A 47 11.88 -2.90 6.72
CA PRO A 47 10.72 -3.73 7.01
C PRO A 47 9.68 -3.01 7.88
N GLU A 48 10.10 -2.21 8.86
CA GLU A 48 9.20 -1.40 9.69
C GLU A 48 8.42 -0.37 8.88
N THR A 49 9.07 0.29 7.92
CA THR A 49 8.41 1.25 7.03
C THR A 49 7.44 0.54 6.08
N ARG A 50 7.78 -0.68 5.64
CA ARG A 50 6.89 -1.51 4.81
C ARG A 50 5.61 -1.85 5.56
N ALA A 51 5.72 -2.30 6.81
CA ALA A 51 4.57 -2.59 7.66
C ALA A 51 3.67 -1.35 7.85
N ARG A 52 4.27 -0.18 8.16
CA ARG A 52 3.54 1.09 8.25
C ARG A 52 2.85 1.47 6.93
N ARG A 53 3.49 1.27 5.77
CA ARG A 53 2.87 1.57 4.46
C ARG A 53 1.68 0.66 4.19
N ILE A 54 1.75 -0.61 4.56
CA ILE A 54 0.65 -1.56 4.40
C ILE A 54 -0.56 -1.16 5.24
N ASP A 55 -0.34 -0.79 6.50
CA ASP A 55 -1.39 -0.27 7.38
C ASP A 55 -2.05 0.99 6.81
N ASN A 56 -1.23 1.95 6.37
CA ASN A 56 -1.71 3.16 5.70
C ASN A 56 -2.49 2.85 4.41
N ALA A 57 -2.02 1.89 3.60
CA ALA A 57 -2.72 1.47 2.38
C ALA A 57 -4.11 0.94 2.73
N CYS A 58 -4.19 0.09 3.75
CA CYS A 58 -5.44 -0.45 4.24
C CYS A 58 -6.41 0.63 4.73
N ALA A 59 -5.93 1.60 5.52
CA ALA A 59 -6.70 2.74 5.99
C ALA A 59 -7.19 3.63 4.83
N MET A 60 -6.31 3.93 3.86
CA MET A 60 -6.65 4.75 2.70
C MET A 60 -7.66 4.06 1.77
N LEU A 61 -7.50 2.76 1.52
CA LEU A 61 -8.46 1.97 0.75
C LEU A 61 -9.80 1.89 1.48
N THR A 62 -9.80 1.72 2.80
CA THR A 62 -11.03 1.74 3.60
C THR A 62 -11.72 3.11 3.55
N ALA A 63 -10.96 4.20 3.44
CA ALA A 63 -11.47 5.55 3.25
C ALA A 63 -11.92 5.85 1.81
N GLY A 64 -11.88 4.88 0.90
CA GLY A 64 -12.34 5.05 -0.49
C GLY A 64 -11.27 5.57 -1.47
N LYS A 65 -10.01 5.71 -1.04
CA LYS A 65 -8.94 6.20 -1.93
C LYS A 65 -8.49 5.10 -2.88
N ARG A 66 -8.76 5.30 -4.17
CA ARG A 66 -8.40 4.37 -5.24
C ARG A 66 -6.93 4.47 -5.68
N ARG A 67 -6.24 5.57 -5.37
CA ARG A 67 -4.82 5.80 -5.69
C ARG A 67 -4.04 6.28 -4.48
N VAL A 68 -2.73 6.02 -4.47
CA VAL A 68 -1.81 6.53 -3.45
C VAL A 68 -1.77 8.05 -3.55
N CYS A 69 -2.28 8.75 -2.53
CA CYS A 69 -2.53 10.19 -2.61
C CYS A 69 -1.27 11.06 -2.54
N CYS A 70 -0.16 10.57 -1.97
CA CYS A 70 1.09 11.34 -1.93
C CYS A 70 2.32 10.54 -2.35
N PHE A 71 2.20 9.51 -3.22
CA PHE A 71 3.34 9.07 -4.03
C PHE A 71 3.64 10.12 -5.11
N ASP A 72 3.93 11.31 -4.63
CA ASP A 72 4.55 12.37 -5.38
C ASP A 72 6.01 11.95 -5.59
N ARG A 73 6.43 11.86 -6.84
CA ARG A 73 7.86 11.67 -7.20
C ARG A 73 8.74 12.81 -6.67
N SER A 74 8.16 13.88 -6.11
CA SER A 74 8.81 15.11 -5.67
C SER A 74 9.04 15.23 -4.14
N GLY A 75 8.86 14.15 -3.35
CA GLY A 75 9.53 14.02 -2.05
C GLY A 75 8.81 14.54 -0.79
N PHE A 76 7.48 14.60 -0.77
CA PHE A 76 6.73 15.21 0.36
C PHE A 76 6.18 14.23 1.42
N TYR A 77 6.97 13.28 1.92
CA TYR A 77 6.57 12.39 3.05
C TYR A 77 7.53 12.45 4.25
N SER A 78 7.90 13.66 4.68
CA SER A 78 8.63 13.88 5.95
C SER A 78 7.92 14.87 6.90
N LYS A 79 6.59 14.93 6.90
CA LYS A 79 5.87 15.77 7.88
C LYS A 79 4.56 15.16 8.36
N LYS A 80 4.65 14.05 9.10
CA LYS A 80 3.68 13.65 10.13
C LYS A 80 4.24 12.55 11.03
N LEU A 81 5.41 12.81 11.60
CA LEU A 81 6.00 12.08 12.73
C LEU A 81 6.20 13.03 13.91
N GLN A 82 5.27 13.97 14.09
CA GLN A 82 5.12 14.75 15.32
C GLN A 82 3.72 14.50 15.84
N LEU A 83 3.63 13.61 16.82
CA LEU A 83 2.74 13.66 17.97
C LEU A 83 3.33 12.68 19.01
N PHE A 84 4.38 13.14 19.67
CA PHE A 84 4.57 13.01 21.12
C PHE A 84 4.75 14.43 21.65
#